data_AF-A0A160P6P5-F1
#
_entry.id   AF-A0A160P6P5-F1
#
_cell.length_a   1.000
_cell.length_b   1.000
_cell.length_c   1.000
_cell.angle_alpha   90.00
_cell.angle_beta   90.00
_cell.angle_gamma   90.00
#
_symmetry.space_group_name_H-M   'P 1'
#
loop_
_entity.id
_entity.type
_entity.pdbx_description
1 polymer ?
#
loop_
_entity_poly.entity_id
_entity_poly.type
_entity_poly.pdbx_seq_one_letter_code
_entity_poly.pdbx_strand_id
1 'polypeptide(L)' 'MRTTVPAEARGPGVRYGLGLTSTPLSCGGVYWGHGGTALGYRTRGGVTEDGRAAGIAVTTAPTGAASQRVEAAVDTALCR' A
#
# COMPACT_ATOMS: atom_id res chain seq x y z
N MET A 1 -3.67 -13.17 9.98
CA MET A 1 -3.95 -13.14 8.53
C MET A 1 -2.68 -12.83 7.69
N ARG A 2 -1.49 -13.26 8.14
CA ARG A 2 -0.21 -12.93 7.48
C ARG A 2 0.33 -14.06 6.59
N THR A 3 -0.36 -15.20 6.56
CA THR A 3 -0.16 -16.19 5.49
C THR A 3 -0.66 -15.58 4.19
N THR A 4 0.25 -15.40 3.24
CA THR A 4 -0.02 -14.76 1.96
C THR A 4 0.47 -15.61 0.80
N VAL A 5 -0.07 -15.38 -0.38
CA VAL A 5 0.43 -15.92 -1.66
C VAL A 5 0.98 -14.78 -2.52
N PRO A 6 1.88 -15.05 -3.49
CA PRO A 6 2.35 -14.03 -4.42
C PRO A 6 1.20 -13.32 -5.14
N ALA A 7 1.31 -12.00 -5.31
CA ALA A 7 0.28 -11.15 -5.91
C ALA A 7 0.89 -10.07 -6.82
N GLU A 8 1.79 -10.47 -7.72
CA GLU A 8 2.59 -9.57 -8.57
C GLU A 8 1.77 -8.58 -9.42
N ALA A 9 0.51 -8.92 -9.73
CA ALA A 9 -0.42 -8.02 -10.41
C ALA A 9 -0.73 -6.73 -9.61
N ARG A 10 -0.44 -6.70 -8.31
CA ARG A 10 -0.57 -5.53 -7.43
C ARG A 10 0.71 -4.73 -7.28
N GLY A 11 1.84 -5.26 -7.74
CA GLY A 11 3.16 -4.63 -7.66
C GLY A 11 4.25 -5.66 -7.36
N PRO A 12 5.51 -5.33 -7.67
CA PRO A 12 6.65 -6.23 -7.46
C PRO A 12 6.75 -6.68 -6.00
N GLY A 13 6.79 -7.99 -5.76
CA GLY A 13 6.96 -8.58 -4.43
C GLY A 13 5.77 -8.40 -3.50
N VAL A 14 4.64 -7.83 -3.98
CA VAL A 14 3.41 -7.75 -3.20
C VAL A 14 2.85 -9.16 -3.02
N ARG A 15 2.40 -9.44 -1.80
CA ARG A 15 1.70 -10.69 -1.47
C ARG A 15 0.34 -10.38 -0.87
N TYR A 16 -0.61 -11.29 -1.04
CA TYR A 16 -2.00 -11.09 -0.62
C TYR A 16 -2.49 -12.27 0.23
N GLY A 17 -3.10 -11.96 1.38
CA GLY A 17 -3.69 -12.93 2.29
C GLY A 17 -5.22 -12.80 2.33
N LEU A 18 -5.80 -12.99 3.50
CA LEU A 18 -7.25 -12.81 3.69
C LEU A 18 -7.58 -11.31 3.84
N GLY A 19 -7.72 -10.61 2.72
CA GLY A 19 -8.11 -9.19 2.70
C GLY A 19 -6.99 -8.20 3.07
N LEU A 20 -5.73 -8.66 3.07
CA LEU A 20 -4.57 -7.89 3.53
C LEU A 20 -3.38 -8.11 2.60
N THR A 21 -2.74 -7.02 2.16
CA THR A 21 -1.48 -7.06 1.40
C THR A 21 -0.28 -6.92 2.33
N SER A 22 0.79 -7.66 2.05
CA SER A 22 2.14 -7.28 2.45
C SER A 22 2.87 -6.67 1.24
N THR A 23 3.32 -5.44 1.36
CA THR A 23 4.01 -4.71 0.30
C THR A 23 5.42 -4.36 0.75
N PRO A 24 6.47 -4.67 -0.04
CA PRO A 24 7.84 -4.26 0.26
C PRO A 24 7.97 -2.73 0.34
N LEU A 25 8.76 -2.25 1.30
CA LEU A 25 9.13 -0.84 1.43
C LEU A 25 10.51 -0.58 0.83
N SER A 26 10.72 0.62 0.31
CA SER A 26 12.00 1.03 -0.29
C SER A 26 13.16 1.05 0.71
N CYS A 27 12.86 1.35 1.99
CA CYS A 27 13.80 1.32 3.10
C CYS A 27 14.02 -0.09 3.71
N GLY A 28 13.41 -1.12 3.13
CA GLY A 28 13.44 -2.48 3.65
C GLY A 28 12.25 -2.81 4.54
N GLY A 29 12.03 -4.12 4.77
CA GLY A 29 10.84 -4.62 5.43
C GLY A 29 9.58 -4.55 4.56
N VAL A 30 8.43 -4.70 5.21
CA VAL A 30 7.11 -4.67 4.56
C VAL A 30 6.14 -3.84 5.38
N TYR A 31 5.13 -3.29 4.72
CA TYR A 31 3.92 -2.80 5.39
C TYR A 31 2.73 -3.70 5.08
N TRP A 32 1.85 -3.83 6.06
CA TRP A 32 0.59 -4.55 5.98
C TRP A 32 -0.56 -3.56 5.82
N GLY A 33 -1.42 -3.75 4.83
CA GLY A 33 -2.53 -2.83 4.61
C GLY A 33 -3.51 -3.30 3.55
N HIS A 34 -4.43 -2.42 3.16
CA HIS A 34 -5.30 -2.64 2.02
C HIS A 34 -5.78 -1.28 1.48
N GLY A 35 -5.59 -1.05 0.19
CA GLY A 35 -6.10 0.15 -0.48
C GLY A 35 -7.57 0.05 -0.87
N GLY A 36 -8.24 1.20 -1.01
CA GLY A 36 -9.62 1.29 -1.48
C GLY A 36 -9.73 2.15 -2.74
N THR A 37 -10.77 1.90 -3.52
CA THR A 37 -11.19 2.77 -4.63
C THR A 37 -12.70 2.85 -4.62
N ALA A 38 -13.22 4.07 -4.55
CA ALA A 38 -14.63 4.38 -4.67
C ALA A 38 -14.81 5.53 -5.68
N LEU A 39 -16.04 5.81 -6.08
CA LEU A 39 -16.31 6.93 -6.99
C LEU A 39 -15.78 8.24 -6.39
N GLY A 40 -14.83 8.88 -7.07
CA GLY A 40 -14.22 10.12 -6.62
C GLY A 40 -13.17 9.98 -5.50
N TYR A 41 -12.83 8.77 -5.05
CA TYR A 41 -11.88 8.59 -3.95
C TYR A 41 -10.94 7.38 -4.14
N ARG A 42 -9.70 7.55 -3.68
CA ARG A 42 -8.74 6.45 -3.51
C ARG A 42 -8.12 6.53 -2.12
N THR A 43 -8.00 5.38 -1.47
CA THR A 43 -7.27 5.25 -0.20
C THR A 43 -6.09 4.29 -0.35
N ARG A 44 -4.98 4.61 0.30
CA ARG A 44 -3.77 3.77 0.43
C ARG A 44 -3.21 3.92 1.82
N GLY A 45 -2.44 2.94 2.28
CA GLY A 45 -1.84 2.97 3.59
C GLY A 45 -1.74 1.60 4.23
N GLY A 46 -1.19 1.59 5.44
CA GLY A 46 -0.95 0.39 6.22
C GLY A 46 -0.06 0.65 7.42
N VAL A 47 0.44 -0.45 7.98
CA VAL A 47 1.25 -0.48 9.20
C VAL A 47 2.46 -1.38 9.02
N THR A 48 3.62 -0.97 9.51
CA THR A 48 4.85 -1.77 9.55
C THR A 48 4.88 -2.69 10.78
N GLU A 49 5.83 -3.64 10.82
CA GLU A 49 5.96 -4.58 11.96
C GLU A 49 6.29 -3.88 13.29
N ASP A 50 6.98 -2.75 13.24
CA ASP A 50 7.31 -1.91 14.41
C ASP A 50 6.16 -0.94 14.79
N GLY A 51 5.00 -1.03 14.14
CA GLY A 51 3.78 -0.33 14.53
C GLY A 51 3.61 1.07 13.93
N ARG A 52 4.54 1.53 13.09
CA ARG A 52 4.35 2.79 12.36
C ARG A 52 3.23 2.66 11.34
N ALA A 53 2.34 3.65 11.29
CA ALA A 53 1.19 3.66 10.41
C ALA A 53 1.12 4.91 9.53
N ALA A 54 0.59 4.74 8.32
CA ALA A 54 0.27 5.83 7.40
C ALA A 54 -1.05 5.55 6.68
N GLY A 55 -1.84 6.60 6.46
CA GLY A 55 -3.10 6.56 5.71
C GLY A 55 -3.20 7.76 4.79
N ILE A 56 -3.44 7.51 3.50
CA ILE A 56 -3.55 8.53 2.47
C ILE A 56 -4.91 8.38 1.80
N ALA A 57 -5.66 9.49 1.72
CA ALA A 57 -6.88 9.60 0.96
C ALA A 57 -6.74 10.73 -0.07
N VAL A 58 -7.14 10.46 -1.31
CA VAL A 58 -7.20 11.48 -2.36
C VAL A 58 -8.61 11.53 -2.94
N THR A 59 -9.06 12.74 -3.31
CA THR A 59 -10.41 13.05 -3.83
C THR A 59 -10.51 12.83 -5.35
N THR A 60 -9.80 11.84 -5.86
CA THR A 60 -9.87 11.37 -7.25
C THR A 60 -9.56 9.86 -7.30
N ALA A 61 -9.78 9.22 -8.45
CA ALA A 61 -9.26 7.87 -8.73
C ALA A 61 -8.08 7.97 -9.72
N PRO A 62 -6.89 8.38 -9.26
CA PRO A 62 -5.77 8.67 -10.15
C PRO A 62 -5.32 7.39 -10.88
N THR A 63 -4.78 7.60 -12.08
CA THR A 63 -4.19 6.59 -12.96
C THR A 63 -2.77 7.00 -13.35
N GLY A 64 -2.02 6.10 -13.99
CA GLY A 64 -0.66 6.36 -14.47
C GLY A 64 0.27 6.93 -13.39
N ALA A 65 1.03 7.96 -13.76
CA ALA A 65 2.00 8.61 -12.86
C ALA A 65 1.37 9.19 -11.58
N ALA A 66 0.13 9.66 -11.64
CA ALA A 66 -0.54 10.19 -10.45
C ALA A 66 -0.82 9.06 -9.43
N SER A 67 -1.20 7.87 -9.90
CA SER A 67 -1.38 6.71 -9.01
C SER A 67 -0.06 6.31 -8.36
N GLN A 68 1.04 6.30 -9.12
CA GLN A 68 2.37 5.97 -8.62
C GLN A 68 2.83 6.94 -7.52
N ARG A 69 2.53 8.23 -7.65
CA ARG A 69 2.83 9.23 -6.61
C ARG A 69 2.07 8.98 -5.31
N VAL A 70 0.84 8.46 -5.37
CA VAL A 70 0.08 8.09 -4.16
C VAL A 70 0.74 6.92 -3.45
N GLU A 71 1.19 5.89 -4.18
CA GLU A 71 1.93 4.76 -3.57
C GLU A 71 3.28 5.22 -2.97
N ALA A 72 4.02 6.07 -3.71
CA ALA A 72 5.29 6.62 -3.23
C ALA A 72 5.13 7.49 -1.98
N ALA A 73 4.00 8.17 -1.82
CA ALA A 73 3.70 8.93 -0.61
C ALA A 73 3.48 8.01 0.61
N VAL A 74 2.87 6.83 0.42
CA VAL A 74 2.77 5.82 1.50
C VAL A 74 4.15 5.30 1.89
N ASP A 75 4.95 4.92 0.89
CA ASP A 75 6.31 4.44 1.12
C ASP A 75 7.16 5.48 1.89
N THR A 76 7.15 6.74 1.43
CA THR A 76 7.84 7.84 2.10
C THR A 76 7.36 8.06 3.54
N ALA A 77 6.04 7.96 3.79
CA ALA A 77 5.49 8.16 5.12
C ALA A 77 5.86 7.04 6.10
N LEU A 78 6.07 5.82 5.59
CA LEU A 78 6.45 4.64 6.38
C LEU A 78 7.97 4.48 6.53
N CYS A 79 8.77 5.05 5.63
CA CYS A 79 10.23 4.92 5.61
C CYS A 79 11.02 6.05 6.31
N ARG A 80 10.38 6.91 7.10
CA ARG A 80 11.00 8.12 7.67
C ARG A 80 11.63 7.99 9.07
#